data_AF-A0A4Z2E1A8-F1
#
_entry.id   AF-A0A4Z2E1A8-F1
#
_cell.length_a   1.000
_cell.length_b   1.000
_cell.length_c   1.000
_cell.angle_alpha   90.00
_cell.angle_beta   90.00
_cell.angle_gamma   90.00
#
_symmetry.space_group_name_H-M   'P 1'
#
loop_
_entity.id
_entity.type
_entity.pdbx_description
1 polymer ?
#
loop_
_entity_poly.entity_id
_entity_poly.type
_entity_poly.pdbx_seq_one_letter_code
_entity_poly.pdbx_strand_id
1 'polypeptide(L)' 'MKYLWRHQFSWPFREPVDAYRLNLPDYHKIIKQPMDMGTIKKRLENNFYRSASECIQDFNTMFTNCYIYNKVC' A
#
# COMPACT_ATOMS: atom_id res chain seq x y z
N MET A 1 8.36 4.57 9.55
CA MET A 1 7.25 3.60 9.70
C MET A 1 6.33 3.85 10.91
N LYS A 2 6.84 3.92 12.16
CA LYS A 2 6.00 3.97 13.38
C LYS A 2 4.94 5.08 13.40
N TYR A 3 5.28 6.27 12.92
CA TYR A 3 4.35 7.42 12.87
C TYR A 3 3.19 7.20 11.88
N LEU A 4 3.50 6.79 10.64
CA LEU A 4 2.48 6.46 9.63
C LEU A 4 1.54 5.36 10.11
N TRP A 5 2.07 4.32 10.76
CA TRP A 5 1.24 3.21 11.26
C TRP A 5 0.26 3.66 12.37
N ARG A 6 0.70 4.55 13.26
CA ARG A 6 -0.13 5.07 14.37
C ARG A 6 -1.08 6.19 13.95
N HIS A 7 -0.93 6.73 12.75
CA HIS A 7 -1.81 7.77 12.23
C HIS A 7 -3.26 7.27 12.18
N GLN A 8 -4.22 8.14 12.53
CA GLN A 8 -5.64 7.79 12.60
C GLN A 8 -6.21 7.29 11.26
N PHE A 9 -5.68 7.77 10.13
CA PHE A 9 -6.11 7.37 8.78
C PHE A 9 -5.28 6.24 8.17
N SER A 10 -4.45 5.57 8.97
CA SER A 10 -3.57 4.52 8.46
C SER A 10 -4.31 3.21 8.18
N TRP A 11 -5.48 3.01 8.80
CA TRP A 11 -6.21 1.74 8.81
C TRP A 11 -6.48 1.12 7.42
N PRO A 12 -6.80 1.87 6.33
CA PRO A 12 -7.05 1.28 5.02
C PRO A 12 -5.77 0.73 4.36
N PHE A 13 -4.60 1.20 4.81
CA PHE A 13 -3.31 0.88 4.21
C PHE A 13 -2.54 -0.17 5.02
N ARG A 14 -3.07 -0.66 6.14
CA ARG A 14 -2.34 -1.59 7.03
C ARG A 14 -2.24 -3.00 6.46
N GLU A 15 -3.16 -3.37 5.57
CA GLU A 15 -3.25 -4.69 4.94
C GLU A 15 -3.53 -4.54 3.45
N PRO A 16 -3.26 -5.59 2.64
CA PRO A 16 -3.62 -5.60 1.23
C PRO A 16 -5.10 -5.30 0.99
N VAL A 17 -5.40 -4.62 -0.11
CA VAL A 17 -6.78 -4.36 -0.51
C VAL A 17 -7.47 -5.67 -0.85
N ASP A 18 -8.50 -6.02 -0.07
CA ASP A 18 -9.39 -7.13 -0.33
C ASP A 18 -10.51 -6.67 -1.28
N ALA A 19 -10.24 -6.78 -2.58
CA ALA A 19 -11.14 -6.35 -3.63
C ALA A 19 -12.50 -7.08 -3.62
N TYR A 20 -12.53 -8.34 -3.18
CA TYR A 20 -13.77 -9.11 -3.10
C TYR A 20 -14.65 -8.59 -1.95
N ARG A 21 -14.08 -8.48 -0.75
CA ARG A 21 -14.80 -8.02 0.45
C ARG A 21 -15.28 -6.58 0.33
N LEU A 22 -14.54 -5.75 -0.39
CA LEU A 22 -14.90 -4.34 -0.65
C LEU A 22 -15.79 -4.15 -1.89
N ASN A 23 -16.13 -5.23 -2.60
CA ASN A 23 -16.92 -5.20 -3.84
C ASN A 23 -16.32 -4.28 -4.91
N LEU A 24 -15.01 -4.42 -5.15
CA LEU A 24 -14.19 -3.65 -6.10
C LEU A 24 -13.74 -4.57 -7.25
N PRO A 25 -14.65 -5.01 -8.15
CA PRO A 25 -14.37 -6.08 -9.13
C PRO A 25 -13.31 -5.71 -10.19
N ASP A 26 -12.98 -4.43 -10.31
CA ASP A 26 -12.00 -3.88 -11.26
C ASP A 26 -10.67 -3.49 -10.60
N TYR A 27 -10.52 -3.61 -9.27
CA TYR A 27 -9.33 -3.13 -8.56
C TYR A 27 -8.04 -3.73 -9.12
N HIS A 28 -7.96 -5.06 -9.21
CA HIS A 28 -6.78 -5.74 -9.77
C HIS A 28 -6.67 -5.64 -11.31
N LYS A 29 -7.73 -5.18 -11.99
CA LYS A 29 -7.66 -4.84 -13.42
C LYS A 29 -7.00 -3.47 -13.61
N ILE A 30 -7.22 -2.53 -12.71
CA ILE A 30 -6.66 -1.17 -12.78
C ILE A 30 -5.28 -1.13 -12.11
N ILE A 31 -5.18 -1.60 -10.88
CA ILE A 31 -3.96 -1.60 -10.06
C ILE A 31 -3.13 -2.85 -10.34
N LYS A 32 -2.00 -2.64 -11.03
CA LYS A 32 -1.11 -3.73 -11.49
C LYS A 32 -0.09 -4.17 -10.45
N GLN A 33 0.27 -3.29 -9.52
CA GLN A 33 1.23 -3.56 -8.46
C GLN A 33 0.63 -3.15 -7.11
N PRO A 34 -0.26 -3.98 -6.53
CA PRO A 34 -0.82 -3.70 -5.21
C PRO A 34 0.28 -3.58 -4.16
N MET A 35 0.14 -2.63 -3.24
CA MET A 35 1.09 -2.40 -2.15
C MET A 35 0.37 -1.85 -0.93
N ASP A 36 0.85 -2.22 0.26
CA ASP A 36 0.30 -1.84 1.56
C ASP A 36 1.40 -1.75 2.62
N MET A 37 1.12 -1.04 3.72
CA MET A 37 2.07 -0.84 4.82
C MET A 37 2.42 -2.15 5.56
N GLY A 38 1.52 -3.12 5.61
CA GLY A 38 1.76 -4.42 6.24
C GLY A 38 2.83 -5.19 5.47
N THR A 39 2.74 -5.20 4.14
CA THR A 39 3.76 -5.76 3.25
C THR A 39 5.09 -5.02 3.39
N ILE A 40 5.10 -3.68 3.35
CA ILE A 40 6.33 -2.88 3.54
C ILE A 40 6.97 -3.16 4.90
N LYS A 41 6.17 -3.25 5.96
CA LYS A 41 6.64 -3.57 7.31
C LYS A 41 7.31 -4.94 7.35
N LYS A 42 6.67 -5.99 6.80
CA LYS A 42 7.25 -7.34 6.73
C LYS A 42 8.54 -7.37 5.92
N ARG A 43 8.61 -6.64 4.79
CA ARG A 43 9.82 -6.51 3.96
C ARG A 43 10.97 -5.85 4.73
N LEU A 44 10.69 -4.80 5.50
CA LEU A 44 11.68 -4.18 6.39
C LEU A 44 12.18 -5.14 7.47
N GLU A 45 11.27 -5.84 8.15
CA GLU A 45 11.60 -6.80 9.22
C GLU A 45 12.42 -7.99 8.71
N ASN A 46 12.23 -8.38 7.45
CA ASN A 46 12.94 -9.49 6.81
C ASN A 46 14.19 -9.05 6.02
N ASN A 47 14.66 -7.82 6.15
CA ASN A 47 15.81 -7.27 5.40
C ASN A 47 15.69 -7.46 3.87
N PHE A 48 14.48 -7.32 3.33
CA PHE A 48 14.22 -7.52 1.90
C PHE A 48 14.83 -6.41 1.03
N TYR A 49 14.82 -5.17 1.52
CA TYR A 49 15.29 -4.01 0.77
C TYR A 49 16.81 -3.89 0.81
N ARG A 50 17.41 -3.70 -0.37
CA ARG A 50 18.86 -3.46 -0.52
C ARG A 50 19.23 -2.01 -0.26
N SER A 51 18.26 -1.10 -0.39
CA SER A 51 18.45 0.32 -0.14
C SER A 51 17.17 0.98 0.37
N ALA A 52 17.33 2.16 1.00
CA ALA A 52 16.19 2.97 1.43
C ALA A 52 15.29 3.41 0.25
N SER A 53 15.86 3.59 -0.94
CA SER A 53 15.10 4.02 -2.13
C SER A 53 14.07 2.97 -2.56
N GLU A 54 14.38 1.68 -2.46
CA GLU A 54 13.43 0.60 -2.77
C GLU A 54 12.23 0.64 -1.81
N CYS A 55 12.46 0.90 -0.52
CA CYS A 55 11.38 1.05 0.45
C CYS A 55 10.52 2.29 0.16
N ILE A 56 11.15 3.43 -0.18
CA ILE A 56 10.45 4.66 -0.57
C ILE A 56 9.60 4.43 -1.83
N GLN A 57 10.11 3.65 -2.79
CA GLN A 57 9.38 3.29 -4.00
C GLN A 57 8.06 2.56 -3.65
N ASP A 58 8.09 1.60 -2.73
CA ASP A 58 6.87 0.88 -2.31
C ASP A 58 5.84 1.81 -1.63
N PHE A 59 6.29 2.78 -0.82
CA PHE A 59 5.38 3.80 -0.27
C PHE A 59 4.74 4.65 -1.36
N ASN A 60 5.54 5.10 -2.33
CA ASN A 60 5.04 5.89 -3.45
C ASN A 60 4.05 5.09 -4.28
N THR A 61 4.31 3.80 -4.55
CA THR A 61 3.38 2.90 -5.22
C THR A 61 2.07 2.76 -4.45
N MET A 62 2.12 2.54 -3.13
CA MET A 62 0.93 2.45 -2.27
C MET A 62 0.04 3.71 -2.38
N PHE A 63 0.62 4.91 -2.25
CA PHE A 63 -0.15 6.15 -2.40
C PHE A 63 -0.64 6.38 -3.83
N THR A 64 0.20 6.09 -4.83
CA THR A 64 -0.15 6.24 -6.24
C THR A 64 -1.32 5.32 -6.62
N ASN A 65 -1.33 4.08 -6.14
CA ASN A 65 -2.47 3.16 -6.34
C ASN A 65 -3.76 3.73 -5.76
N CYS A 66 -3.67 4.37 -4.58
CA CYS A 66 -4.82 5.02 -3.96
C CYS A 66 -5.37 6.14 -4.85
N TYR A 67 -4.51 7.03 -5.36
CA TYR A 67 -4.90 8.16 -6.21
C TYR A 67 -5.39 7.73 -7.60
N ILE A 68 -4.82 6.66 -8.18
CA ILE A 68 -5.24 6.14 -9.48
C ILE A 68 -6.64 5.52 -9.37
N TYR A 69 -6.87 4.70 -8.34
CA TYR A 69 -8.13 3.97 -8.20
C TYR A 69 -9.26 4.87 -7.70
N ASN A 70 -8.99 5.63 -6.64
CA ASN A 70 -9.95 6.55 -6.07
C ASN A 70 -9.75 7.90 -6.75
N LYS A 71 -10.49 8.13 -7.83
CA LYS A 71 -10.53 9.44 -8.48
C LYS A 71 -10.81 10.51 -7.43
N VAL A 72 -9.99 11.56 -7.42
CA VAL A 72 -10.25 12.74 -6.60
C VAL A 72 -11.52 13.38 -7.17
N CYS A 73 -12.59 13.42 -6.37
CA CYS A 73 -13.74 14.27 -6.67
C CYS A 73 -13.35 15.75 -6.56
#